data_AF-A0A1I1Q2B2-F1
#
_entry.id   AF-A0A1I1Q2B2-F1
#
_cell.length_a   1.000
_cell.length_b   1.000
_cell.length_c   1.000
_cell.angle_alpha   90.00
_cell.angle_beta   90.00
_cell.angle_gamma   90.00
#
_symmetry.space_group_name_H-M   'P 1'
#
loop_
_entity.id
_entity.type
_entity.pdbx_description
1 polymer ?
#
loop_
_entity_poly.entity_id
_entity_poly.type
_entity_poly.pdbx_seq_one_letter_code
_entity_poly.pdbx_strand_id
1 'polypeptide(L)'
;MKLYYIFLSLIIICGCRQVVKQTVPSTDSIYVAKDTAVVVPYAKDFSEVITTDLNNDGKIDTITLSTPPEYGDPGIFQKIEIALMGADRQSFESKSVWDSVDNSFLKENKNAVQSTHVFAYKDIDQFVILLFGYVYGAGRSDFNVIYGKGAHFKMIFKDAFQTPMKLGDLNHDGKLELLGRETEPQSEENSSIDSLGPGYIATYDPFSIHMIDKDSFMLDEAATQKYNEQNYIWLGPDASENLRLYFFLDNRKPLLLK
;
A
#
# COMPACT_ATOMS: atom_id res chain seq x y z
N MET A 1 -16.58 -12.47 -56.54
CA MET A 1 -16.67 -13.94 -56.75
C MET A 1 -15.31 -14.48 -57.14
N LYS A 2 -14.67 -15.27 -56.28
CA LYS A 2 -13.88 -16.47 -56.61
C LYS A 2 -13.35 -17.10 -55.32
N LEU A 3 -14.03 -18.18 -54.91
CA LEU A 3 -13.57 -19.18 -53.93
C LEU A 3 -12.29 -19.84 -54.43
N TYR A 4 -11.34 -20.13 -53.55
CA TYR A 4 -10.39 -21.22 -53.75
C TYR A 4 -10.21 -22.06 -52.49
N TYR A 5 -10.17 -23.36 -52.76
CA TYR A 5 -10.30 -24.50 -51.86
C TYR A 5 -9.03 -24.81 -51.07
N ILE A 6 -9.23 -25.17 -49.80
CA ILE A 6 -8.75 -26.35 -49.06
C ILE A 6 -7.49 -27.05 -49.62
N PHE A 7 -6.43 -27.11 -48.80
CA PHE A 7 -5.62 -28.32 -48.68
C PHE A 7 -5.36 -28.65 -47.21
N LEU A 8 -6.05 -29.71 -46.79
CA LEU A 8 -5.92 -30.42 -45.53
C LEU A 8 -4.60 -31.22 -45.55
N SER A 9 -3.71 -31.01 -44.59
CA SER A 9 -2.56 -31.88 -44.36
C SER A 9 -2.68 -32.50 -42.98
N LEU A 10 -3.17 -33.74 -42.96
CA LEU A 10 -3.31 -34.58 -41.78
C LEU A 10 -1.96 -35.29 -41.57
N ILE A 11 -1.17 -34.88 -40.58
CA ILE A 11 0.06 -35.59 -40.18
C ILE A 11 -0.33 -36.59 -39.08
N ILE A 12 -0.36 -37.87 -39.44
CA ILE A 12 -0.51 -38.99 -38.50
C ILE A 12 0.87 -39.29 -37.93
N ILE A 13 1.13 -38.87 -36.69
CA ILE A 13 2.32 -39.27 -35.94
C ILE A 13 2.00 -40.59 -35.22
N CYS A 14 2.48 -41.70 -35.79
CA CYS A 14 2.57 -42.99 -35.11
C CYS A 14 3.70 -42.95 -34.07
N GLY A 15 3.38 -42.55 -32.85
CA GLY A 15 4.27 -42.68 -31.70
C GLY A 15 4.15 -44.06 -31.06
N CYS A 16 5.25 -44.81 -31.04
CA CYS A 16 5.40 -46.07 -30.32
C CYS A 16 5.04 -45.89 -28.83
N ARG A 17 4.01 -46.61 -28.37
CA ARG A 17 3.72 -46.76 -26.94
C ARG A 17 4.79 -47.65 -26.31
N GLN A 18 5.68 -47.05 -25.51
CA GLN A 18 6.43 -47.81 -24.52
C GLN A 18 5.47 -48.25 -23.40
N VAL A 19 5.38 -49.56 -23.19
CA VAL A 19 4.68 -50.15 -22.05
C VAL A 19 5.54 -49.91 -20.82
N VAL A 20 5.27 -48.82 -20.11
CA VAL A 20 5.81 -48.58 -18.77
C VAL A 20 5.07 -49.54 -17.83
N LYS A 21 5.80 -50.51 -17.26
CA LYS A 21 5.31 -51.30 -16.12
C LYS A 21 5.08 -50.32 -14.97
N GLN A 22 3.82 -50.06 -14.65
CA GLN A 22 3.44 -49.39 -13.42
C GLN A 22 3.79 -50.32 -12.26
N THR A 23 4.84 -49.98 -11.53
CA THR A 23 5.07 -50.48 -10.17
C THR A 23 3.97 -49.90 -9.31
N VAL A 24 3.08 -50.74 -8.79
CA VAL A 24 2.01 -50.34 -7.86
C VAL A 24 2.69 -49.74 -6.63
N PRO A 25 2.47 -48.45 -6.32
CA PRO A 25 2.92 -47.89 -5.06
C PRO A 25 2.19 -48.59 -3.92
N SER A 26 2.92 -48.89 -2.84
CA SER A 26 2.36 -49.30 -1.56
C SER A 26 1.14 -48.43 -1.24
N THR A 27 0.03 -49.07 -0.85
CA THR A 27 -1.17 -48.42 -0.33
C THR A 27 -0.82 -47.83 1.04
N ASP A 28 -0.09 -46.73 1.03
CA ASP A 28 0.02 -45.87 2.18
C ASP A 28 -1.36 -45.29 2.42
N SER A 29 -1.87 -45.58 3.62
CA SER A 29 -3.17 -45.17 4.12
C SER A 29 -3.51 -43.74 3.70
N ILE A 30 -4.54 -43.60 2.87
CA ILE A 30 -5.18 -42.31 2.60
C ILE A 30 -5.74 -41.83 3.93
N TYR A 31 -4.99 -40.98 4.62
CA TYR A 31 -5.53 -40.12 5.65
C TYR A 31 -6.54 -39.23 4.94
N VAL A 32 -7.82 -39.54 5.10
CA VAL A 32 -8.90 -38.59 4.82
C VAL A 32 -8.65 -37.46 5.81
N ALA A 33 -7.96 -36.41 5.36
CA ALA A 33 -7.90 -35.16 6.08
C ALA A 33 -9.34 -34.74 6.29
N LYS A 34 -9.81 -34.89 7.52
CA LYS A 34 -11.13 -34.43 7.92
C LYS A 34 -11.09 -32.94 7.68
N ASP A 35 -11.80 -32.48 6.67
CA ASP A 35 -11.95 -31.07 6.33
C ASP A 35 -12.68 -30.41 7.51
N THR A 36 -11.87 -30.06 8.50
CA THR A 36 -12.32 -29.39 9.70
C THR A 36 -12.26 -27.95 9.26
N ALA A 37 -13.31 -27.50 8.57
CA ALA A 37 -13.53 -26.09 8.33
C ALA A 37 -13.38 -25.42 9.70
N VAL A 38 -12.24 -24.76 9.90
CA VAL A 38 -11.99 -23.98 11.09
C VAL A 38 -13.04 -22.89 11.01
N VAL A 39 -14.10 -23.05 11.81
CA VAL A 39 -15.04 -21.96 12.04
C VAL A 39 -14.21 -20.90 12.74
N VAL A 40 -13.70 -19.96 11.96
CA VAL A 40 -12.97 -18.81 12.48
C VAL A 40 -13.98 -18.10 13.38
N PRO A 41 -13.71 -18.01 14.69
CA PRO A 41 -14.64 -17.38 15.61
C PRO A 41 -14.95 -15.97 15.10
N TYR A 42 -16.24 -15.63 15.04
CA TYR A 42 -16.74 -14.33 14.61
C TYR A 42 -15.87 -13.22 15.19
N ALA A 43 -15.32 -12.37 14.30
CA ALA A 43 -14.53 -11.23 14.73
C ALA A 43 -15.43 -10.34 15.61
N LYS A 44 -14.95 -10.07 16.82
CA LYS A 44 -15.60 -9.18 17.78
C LYS A 44 -15.79 -7.82 17.12
N ASP A 45 -16.98 -7.22 17.28
CA ASP A 45 -17.24 -5.84 16.85
C ASP A 45 -16.11 -4.91 17.33
N PHE A 46 -15.36 -4.34 16.39
CA PHE A 46 -14.34 -3.34 16.67
C PHE A 46 -14.98 -1.96 16.73
N SER A 47 -14.66 -1.22 17.78
CA SER A 47 -14.97 0.21 17.88
C SER A 47 -13.92 0.92 18.71
N GLU A 48 -13.47 2.07 18.21
CA GLU A 48 -12.58 3.00 18.91
C GLU A 48 -13.15 4.41 18.78
N VAL A 49 -13.08 5.19 19.87
CA VAL A 49 -13.47 6.59 19.87
C VAL A 49 -12.27 7.41 20.33
N ILE A 50 -11.85 8.32 19.46
CA ILE A 50 -10.75 9.25 19.68
C ILE A 50 -11.36 10.63 19.87
N THR A 51 -10.97 11.33 20.93
CA THR A 51 -11.38 12.72 21.20
C THR A 51 -10.18 13.64 21.07
N THR A 52 -10.32 14.72 20.31
CA THR A 52 -9.25 15.69 20.06
C THR A 52 -9.83 17.00 19.56
N ASP A 53 -9.16 18.12 19.78
CA ASP A 53 -9.45 19.37 19.07
C ASP A 53 -8.76 19.30 17.69
N LEU A 54 -9.49 18.84 16.66
CA LEU A 54 -8.89 18.43 15.39
C LEU A 54 -8.52 19.64 14.52
N ASN A 55 -9.34 20.69 14.55
CA ASN A 55 -9.16 21.92 13.78
C ASN A 55 -8.60 23.10 14.61
N ASN A 56 -8.18 22.85 15.85
CA ASN A 56 -7.62 23.84 16.78
C ASN A 56 -8.56 25.03 17.08
N ASP A 57 -9.88 24.79 17.13
CA ASP A 57 -10.89 25.81 17.43
C ASP A 57 -11.25 25.89 18.94
N GLY A 58 -10.58 25.08 19.77
CA GLY A 58 -10.78 25.01 21.21
C GLY A 58 -11.94 24.10 21.64
N LYS A 59 -12.61 23.42 20.71
CA LYS A 59 -13.67 22.45 21.01
C LYS A 59 -13.16 21.02 20.84
N ILE A 60 -13.81 20.09 21.52
CA ILE A 60 -13.48 18.67 21.45
C ILE A 60 -14.30 18.02 20.34
N ASP A 61 -13.60 17.55 19.32
CA ASP A 61 -14.12 16.77 18.20
C ASP A 61 -13.99 15.27 18.48
N THR A 62 -14.67 14.47 17.67
CA THR A 62 -14.64 13.01 17.78
C THR A 62 -14.30 12.35 16.45
N ILE A 63 -13.41 11.36 16.50
CA ILE A 63 -13.17 10.40 15.42
C ILE A 63 -13.61 9.04 15.94
N THR A 64 -14.60 8.42 15.31
CA THR A 64 -15.09 7.08 15.65
C THR A 64 -14.71 6.11 14.56
N LEU A 65 -14.02 5.04 14.94
CA LEU A 65 -13.69 3.92 14.07
C LEU A 65 -14.64 2.78 14.40
N SER A 66 -15.20 2.14 13.39
CA SER A 66 -16.14 1.04 13.58
C SER A 66 -16.06 0.05 12.44
N THR A 67 -16.63 -1.13 12.69
CA THR A 67 -16.84 -2.18 11.70
C THR A 67 -15.55 -2.85 11.25
N PRO A 68 -15.14 -4.01 11.76
CA PRO A 68 -14.47 -4.98 10.92
C PRO A 68 -15.54 -5.68 10.04
N PRO A 69 -15.22 -6.12 8.81
CA PRO A 69 -16.22 -6.77 7.97
C PRO A 69 -16.61 -8.15 8.49
N GLU A 70 -17.85 -8.48 8.17
CA GLU A 70 -18.31 -9.83 7.91
C GLU A 70 -17.26 -10.65 7.12
N TYR A 71 -16.95 -11.86 7.62
CA TYR A 71 -16.22 -12.94 6.95
C TYR A 71 -14.89 -12.61 6.23
N GLY A 72 -13.78 -12.74 6.95
CA GLY A 72 -12.51 -13.25 6.39
C GLY A 72 -11.44 -12.22 6.01
N ASP A 73 -11.71 -10.92 6.08
CA ASP A 73 -10.71 -9.88 5.82
C ASP A 73 -9.88 -9.57 7.08
N PRO A 74 -8.53 -9.64 7.06
CA PRO A 74 -7.67 -9.52 8.25
C PRO A 74 -7.50 -8.11 8.84
N GLY A 75 -8.02 -7.05 8.23
CA GLY A 75 -7.91 -5.69 8.77
C GLY A 75 -8.82 -5.41 9.98
N ILE A 76 -8.74 -4.20 10.51
CA ILE A 76 -9.29 -3.84 11.82
C ILE A 76 -10.64 -3.12 11.70
N PHE A 77 -10.76 -2.18 10.75
CA PHE A 77 -11.98 -1.37 10.60
C PHE A 77 -12.22 -0.93 9.15
N GLN A 78 -13.46 -0.57 8.81
CA GLN A 78 -13.88 -0.15 7.46
C GLN A 78 -14.64 1.16 7.44
N LYS A 79 -15.08 1.63 8.60
CA LYS A 79 -15.81 2.87 8.74
C LYS A 79 -15.10 3.81 9.69
N ILE A 80 -14.99 5.07 9.27
CA ILE A 80 -14.57 6.20 10.08
C ILE A 80 -15.69 7.23 10.06
N GLU A 81 -16.02 7.78 11.22
CA GLU A 81 -16.88 8.94 11.36
C GLU A 81 -16.10 10.06 12.04
N ILE A 82 -16.12 11.25 11.45
CA ILE A 82 -15.52 12.44 12.01
C ILE A 82 -16.66 13.41 12.31
N ALA A 83 -16.69 13.94 13.53
CA ALA A 83 -17.63 14.97 13.94
C ALA A 83 -16.86 16.14 14.54
N LEU A 84 -16.85 17.27 13.84
CA LEU A 84 -16.32 18.53 14.33
C LEU A 84 -17.40 19.26 15.14
N MET A 85 -17.10 19.67 16.37
CA MET A 85 -18.09 20.21 17.27
C MET A 85 -18.63 21.57 16.80
N GLY A 86 -19.92 21.60 16.44
CA GLY A 86 -20.56 22.79 15.86
C GLY A 86 -20.20 23.03 14.40
N ALA A 87 -19.73 22.00 13.70
CA ALA A 87 -19.27 22.04 12.31
C ALA A 87 -19.70 20.75 11.57
N ASP A 88 -18.97 20.35 10.53
CA ASP A 88 -19.30 19.18 9.72
C ASP A 88 -19.24 17.86 10.52
N ARG A 89 -20.14 16.95 10.17
CA ARG A 89 -20.10 15.54 10.58
C ARG A 89 -20.28 14.67 9.35
N GLN A 90 -19.34 13.77 9.13
CA GLN A 90 -19.34 12.91 7.95
C GLN A 90 -18.73 11.55 8.27
N SER A 91 -19.29 10.51 7.65
CA SER A 91 -18.74 9.16 7.67
C SER A 91 -18.11 8.82 6.32
N PHE A 92 -17.02 8.07 6.36
CA PHE A 92 -16.41 7.44 5.20
C PHE A 92 -16.34 5.94 5.42
N GLU A 93 -16.54 5.20 4.33
CA GLU A 93 -16.51 3.74 4.32
C GLU A 93 -15.61 3.26 3.17
N SER A 94 -14.76 2.29 3.46
CA SER A 94 -13.95 1.60 2.46
C SER A 94 -14.63 0.29 2.04
N LYS A 95 -14.37 -0.13 0.80
CA LYS A 95 -14.73 -1.48 0.32
C LYS A 95 -13.72 -2.52 0.81
N SER A 96 -12.53 -2.07 1.20
CA SER A 96 -11.48 -2.84 1.83
C SER A 96 -11.43 -2.50 3.32
N VAL A 97 -10.44 -3.04 4.02
CA VAL A 97 -10.19 -2.78 5.43
C VAL A 97 -8.98 -1.88 5.63
N TRP A 98 -9.09 -1.00 6.62
CA TRP A 98 -7.97 -0.29 7.22
C TRP A 98 -7.40 -1.08 8.39
N ASP A 99 -6.12 -0.88 8.63
CA ASP A 99 -5.33 -1.50 9.67
C ASP A 99 -4.59 -0.42 10.47
N SER A 100 -3.66 -0.85 11.32
CA SER A 100 -2.77 0.01 12.08
C SER A 100 -1.88 0.85 11.17
N VAL A 101 -1.59 2.07 11.59
CA VAL A 101 -0.56 2.94 11.00
C VAL A 101 0.79 2.24 11.10
N ASP A 102 1.56 2.29 10.01
CA ASP A 102 2.86 1.64 9.98
C ASP A 102 3.79 2.17 11.09
N ASN A 103 4.43 1.26 11.82
CA ASN A 103 5.41 1.62 12.85
C ASN A 103 6.61 2.39 12.28
N SER A 104 6.99 2.15 11.01
CA SER A 104 8.02 2.93 10.31
C SER A 104 7.58 4.38 10.11
N PHE A 105 6.33 4.59 9.70
CA PHE A 105 5.76 5.93 9.55
C PHE A 105 5.68 6.65 10.91
N LEU A 106 5.24 5.98 11.97
CA LEU A 106 5.16 6.58 13.32
C LEU A 106 6.54 6.93 13.93
N LYS A 107 7.63 6.33 13.46
CA LYS A 107 9.00 6.73 13.90
C LYS A 107 9.44 8.06 13.31
N GLU A 108 9.01 8.36 12.09
CA GLU A 108 9.38 9.58 11.36
C GLU A 108 8.37 10.72 11.57
N ASN A 109 7.17 10.41 12.07
CA ASN A 109 6.06 11.35 12.16
C ASN A 109 5.41 11.33 13.54
N LYS A 110 5.07 12.52 14.04
CA LYS A 110 4.35 12.66 15.32
C LYS A 110 2.84 12.61 15.07
N ASN A 111 2.20 11.55 15.56
CA ASN A 111 0.74 11.48 15.56
C ASN A 111 0.14 12.48 16.55
N ALA A 112 -0.84 13.28 16.11
CA ALA A 112 -1.52 14.26 16.92
C ALA A 112 -2.64 13.66 17.80
N VAL A 113 -2.95 12.38 17.62
CA VAL A 113 -3.90 11.61 18.44
C VAL A 113 -3.23 10.41 19.09
N GLN A 114 -3.81 9.93 20.20
CA GLN A 114 -3.37 8.72 20.89
C GLN A 114 -4.05 7.47 20.30
N SER A 115 -3.76 7.17 19.04
CA SER A 115 -4.26 5.97 18.36
C SER A 115 -3.18 5.36 17.47
N THR A 116 -3.18 4.04 17.35
CA THR A 116 -2.37 3.30 16.39
C THR A 116 -3.11 3.00 15.10
N HIS A 117 -4.42 3.24 15.02
CA HIS A 117 -5.25 2.89 13.86
C HIS A 117 -5.54 4.08 12.94
N VAL A 118 -5.30 5.30 13.42
CA VAL A 118 -5.42 6.54 12.66
C VAL A 118 -4.20 7.41 12.91
N PHE A 119 -3.64 7.98 11.85
CA PHE A 119 -2.67 9.06 11.95
C PHE A 119 -3.36 10.40 11.72
N ALA A 120 -3.19 11.34 12.64
CA ALA A 120 -3.65 12.72 12.50
C ALA A 120 -2.47 13.69 12.52
N TYR A 121 -2.44 14.60 11.56
CA TYR A 121 -1.62 15.81 11.55
C TYR A 121 -2.52 17.03 11.77
N LYS A 122 -2.04 18.00 12.53
CA LYS A 122 -2.75 19.24 12.83
C LYS A 122 -1.81 20.43 12.70
N ASP A 123 -2.32 21.49 12.09
CA ASP A 123 -1.70 22.81 12.01
C ASP A 123 -2.75 23.89 12.35
N ILE A 124 -2.36 25.16 12.37
CA ILE A 124 -3.20 26.27 12.87
C ILE A 124 -4.55 26.41 12.15
N ASP A 125 -4.64 26.03 10.87
CA ASP A 125 -5.86 26.17 10.07
C ASP A 125 -6.28 24.89 9.33
N GLN A 126 -5.55 23.80 9.48
CA GLN A 126 -5.78 22.56 8.73
C GLN A 126 -5.45 21.31 9.53
N PHE A 127 -6.05 20.20 9.13
CA PHE A 127 -5.70 18.88 9.62
C PHE A 127 -5.68 17.87 8.47
N VAL A 128 -4.92 16.80 8.65
CA VAL A 128 -4.89 15.65 7.76
C VAL A 128 -5.06 14.39 8.58
N ILE A 129 -5.94 13.51 8.14
CA ILE A 129 -6.08 12.15 8.66
C ILE A 129 -5.62 11.19 7.57
N LEU A 130 -4.71 10.28 7.93
CA LEU A 130 -4.27 9.18 7.09
C LEU A 130 -4.82 7.86 7.62
N LEU A 131 -5.38 7.05 6.73
CA LEU A 131 -5.88 5.71 7.01
C LEU A 131 -5.07 4.72 6.16
N PHE A 132 -4.53 3.72 6.83
CA PHE A 132 -3.60 2.77 6.23
C PHE A 132 -4.38 1.50 5.91
N GLY A 133 -4.46 1.15 4.62
CA GLY A 133 -5.01 -0.12 4.19
C GLY A 133 -4.22 -1.30 4.76
N TYR A 134 -4.88 -2.44 4.93
CA TYR A 134 -4.22 -3.70 5.23
C TYR A 134 -3.24 -4.10 4.12
N VAL A 135 -2.10 -4.68 4.50
CA VAL A 135 -1.05 -5.13 3.57
C VAL A 135 -1.24 -6.61 3.24
N TYR A 136 -1.68 -6.91 2.02
CA TYR A 136 -1.71 -8.27 1.49
C TYR A 136 -0.39 -8.62 0.80
N GLY A 137 -0.22 -9.89 0.42
CA GLY A 137 0.98 -10.32 -0.32
C GLY A 137 1.15 -9.65 -1.69
N ALA A 138 0.08 -9.06 -2.25
CA ALA A 138 0.13 -8.27 -3.50
C ALA A 138 0.31 -6.76 -3.27
N GLY A 139 0.42 -6.34 -2.00
CA GLY A 139 0.49 -4.95 -1.59
C GLY A 139 -0.65 -4.52 -0.66
N ARG A 140 -0.57 -3.25 -0.24
CA ARG A 140 -1.56 -2.51 0.53
C ARG A 140 -2.84 -2.28 -0.26
N SER A 141 -3.97 -2.40 0.43
CA SER A 141 -5.28 -1.94 -0.02
C SER A 141 -5.41 -0.41 0.04
N ASP A 142 -6.65 0.09 0.18
CA ASP A 142 -6.97 1.52 0.23
C ASP A 142 -6.11 2.28 1.25
N PHE A 143 -5.28 3.20 0.77
CA PHE A 143 -4.74 4.31 1.53
C PHE A 143 -5.65 5.52 1.34
N ASN A 144 -6.04 6.16 2.43
CA ASN A 144 -6.94 7.31 2.36
C ASN A 144 -6.34 8.53 3.04
N VAL A 145 -6.53 9.67 2.39
CA VAL A 145 -6.19 10.98 2.93
C VAL A 145 -7.47 11.79 3.06
N ILE A 146 -7.80 12.17 4.30
CA ILE A 146 -8.87 13.10 4.61
C ILE A 146 -8.21 14.42 4.99
N TYR A 147 -8.54 15.47 4.26
CA TYR A 147 -8.08 16.82 4.54
C TYR A 147 -9.22 17.65 5.14
N GLY A 148 -8.91 18.44 6.16
CA GLY A 148 -9.83 19.41 6.74
C GLY A 148 -9.22 20.78 6.91
N LYS A 149 -10.06 21.80 6.76
CA LYS A 149 -9.73 23.22 6.96
C LYS A 149 -10.90 23.93 7.63
N GLY A 150 -10.66 24.47 8.82
CA GLY A 150 -11.70 25.06 9.67
C GLY A 150 -12.83 24.06 9.98
N ALA A 151 -14.06 24.41 9.59
CA ALA A 151 -15.26 23.61 9.88
C ALA A 151 -15.55 22.50 8.85
N HIS A 152 -14.75 22.38 7.80
CA HIS A 152 -15.02 21.50 6.67
C HIS A 152 -13.91 20.50 6.42
N PHE A 153 -14.28 19.31 5.97
CA PHE A 153 -13.33 18.27 5.60
C PHE A 153 -13.88 17.36 4.51
N LYS A 154 -12.98 16.67 3.82
CA LYS A 154 -13.32 15.67 2.80
C LYS A 154 -12.18 14.69 2.59
N MET A 155 -12.53 13.51 2.08
CA MET A 155 -11.55 12.57 1.54
C MET A 155 -11.04 13.09 0.20
N ILE A 156 -9.73 13.37 0.11
CA ILE A 156 -9.05 13.88 -1.09
C ILE A 156 -8.26 12.83 -1.83
N PHE A 157 -8.02 11.67 -1.20
CA PHE A 157 -7.35 10.53 -1.81
C PHE A 157 -7.99 9.21 -1.34
N LYS A 158 -8.17 8.29 -2.29
CA LYS A 158 -8.69 6.94 -2.08
C LYS A 158 -8.14 6.03 -3.18
N ASP A 159 -6.92 5.55 -2.97
CA ASP A 159 -6.28 4.56 -3.84
C ASP A 159 -5.17 3.83 -3.07
N ALA A 160 -4.49 2.90 -3.71
CA ALA A 160 -3.31 2.27 -3.14
C ALA A 160 -2.16 3.29 -2.99
N PHE A 161 -1.46 3.22 -1.86
CA PHE A 161 -0.18 3.91 -1.64
C PHE A 161 0.66 3.02 -0.74
N GLN A 162 1.62 2.30 -1.32
CA GLN A 162 2.23 1.15 -0.64
C GLN A 162 3.01 1.55 0.61
N THR A 163 3.88 2.54 0.48
CA THR A 163 4.89 2.85 1.51
C THR A 163 4.89 4.34 1.85
N PRO A 164 3.88 4.85 2.59
CA PRO A 164 3.97 6.19 3.18
C PRO A 164 5.13 6.25 4.18
N MET A 165 5.95 7.30 4.11
CA MET A 165 7.17 7.42 4.91
C MET A 165 7.17 8.66 5.80
N LYS A 166 6.85 9.82 5.23
CA LYS A 166 6.96 11.09 5.95
C LYS A 166 5.89 12.08 5.49
N LEU A 167 5.30 12.78 6.45
CA LEU A 167 4.37 13.87 6.25
C LEU A 167 4.91 15.14 6.90
N GLY A 168 5.03 16.21 6.14
CA GLY A 168 5.52 17.49 6.64
C GLY A 168 5.84 18.44 5.49
N ASP A 169 6.32 19.64 5.82
CA ASP A 169 6.90 20.56 4.85
C ASP A 169 8.34 20.12 4.51
N LEU A 170 8.47 19.35 3.43
CA LEU A 170 9.70 18.66 3.05
C LEU A 170 10.68 19.58 2.32
N ASN A 171 10.19 20.64 1.70
CA ASN A 171 11.00 21.57 0.90
C ASN A 171 11.13 22.97 1.53
N HIS A 172 10.49 23.21 2.68
CA HIS A 172 10.44 24.46 3.42
C HIS A 172 9.70 25.60 2.70
N ASP A 173 8.66 25.29 1.93
CA ASP A 173 7.82 26.26 1.23
C ASP A 173 6.49 26.54 1.95
N GLY A 174 6.27 25.92 3.11
CA GLY A 174 5.07 26.07 3.93
C GLY A 174 3.89 25.20 3.50
N LYS A 175 4.06 24.31 2.51
CA LYS A 175 3.03 23.34 2.14
C LYS A 175 3.26 22.02 2.85
N LEU A 176 2.19 21.24 2.96
CA LEU A 176 2.24 19.91 3.53
C LEU A 176 2.41 18.90 2.40
N GLU A 177 3.46 18.07 2.48
CA GLU A 177 3.67 16.99 1.52
C GLU A 177 3.78 15.62 2.20
N LEU A 178 3.34 14.59 1.48
CA LEU A 178 3.55 13.19 1.82
C LEU A 178 4.64 12.62 0.92
N LEU A 179 5.75 12.20 1.53
CA LEU A 179 6.78 11.37 0.92
C LEU A 179 6.44 9.89 1.11
N GLY A 180 6.60 9.13 0.05
CA GLY A 180 6.60 7.67 0.12
C GLY A 180 6.86 7.02 -1.22
N ARG A 181 6.25 5.86 -1.44
CA ARG A 181 6.26 5.13 -2.71
C ARG A 181 4.86 4.63 -3.03
N GLU A 182 4.48 4.81 -4.28
CA GLU A 182 3.19 4.31 -4.79
C GLU A 182 3.19 2.79 -4.94
N THR A 183 4.37 2.19 -5.21
CA THR A 183 4.59 0.74 -5.32
C THR A 183 5.75 0.29 -4.42
N GLU A 184 6.06 -1.01 -4.40
CA GLU A 184 7.27 -1.53 -3.73
C GLU A 184 8.28 -2.09 -4.75
N PRO A 185 9.60 -1.85 -4.55
CA PRO A 185 10.63 -2.53 -5.34
C PRO A 185 10.51 -4.05 -5.21
N GLN A 186 10.36 -4.73 -6.33
CA GLN A 186 10.33 -6.19 -6.35
C GLN A 186 11.77 -6.70 -6.33
N SER A 187 12.18 -7.28 -5.20
CA SER A 187 13.51 -7.87 -5.04
C SER A 187 13.62 -9.21 -5.78
N GLU A 188 14.72 -9.41 -6.50
CA GLU A 188 15.07 -10.70 -7.06
C GLU A 188 15.71 -11.57 -5.97
N GLU A 189 15.18 -12.78 -5.77
CA GLU A 189 15.77 -13.72 -4.81
C GLU A 189 17.21 -14.09 -5.19
N ASN A 190 18.12 -14.15 -4.20
CA ASN A 190 19.52 -14.56 -4.36
C ASN A 190 20.33 -13.73 -5.37
N SER A 191 20.02 -12.45 -5.52
CA SER A 191 20.57 -11.57 -6.57
C SER A 191 21.82 -10.76 -6.16
N SER A 192 22.77 -11.35 -5.42
CA SER A 192 24.00 -10.66 -5.05
C SER A 192 25.03 -10.65 -6.20
N ILE A 193 25.74 -9.53 -6.36
CA ILE A 193 26.86 -9.40 -7.30
C ILE A 193 28.15 -9.25 -6.49
N ASP A 194 29.00 -10.29 -6.48
CA ASP A 194 30.22 -10.35 -5.65
C ASP A 194 31.14 -9.12 -5.81
N SER A 195 31.25 -8.59 -7.03
CA SER A 195 32.10 -7.42 -7.33
C SER A 195 31.57 -6.10 -6.75
N LEU A 196 30.29 -6.04 -6.39
CA LEU A 196 29.65 -4.85 -5.79
C LEU A 196 29.54 -4.96 -4.25
N GLY A 197 29.82 -6.15 -3.70
CA GLY A 197 29.77 -6.42 -2.27
C GLY A 197 28.38 -6.92 -1.82
N PRO A 198 27.98 -6.63 -0.56
CA PRO A 198 26.69 -7.04 -0.03
C PRO A 198 25.55 -6.13 -0.51
N GLY A 199 24.51 -6.74 -1.09
CA GLY A 199 23.37 -6.03 -1.67
C GLY A 199 22.41 -7.00 -2.37
N TYR A 200 21.38 -6.43 -3.00
CA TYR A 200 20.37 -7.18 -3.73
C TYR A 200 19.92 -6.40 -4.97
N ILE A 201 19.38 -7.10 -5.96
CA ILE A 201 18.77 -6.51 -7.14
C ILE A 201 17.27 -6.35 -6.91
N ALA A 202 16.72 -5.19 -7.28
CA ALA A 202 15.29 -4.99 -7.36
C ALA A 202 14.91 -4.13 -8.57
N THR A 203 13.61 -4.06 -8.85
CA THR A 203 13.05 -3.17 -9.87
C THR A 203 13.28 -1.69 -9.55
N TYR A 204 13.27 -0.85 -10.59
CA TYR A 204 13.21 0.60 -10.41
C TYR A 204 11.85 1.00 -9.88
N ASP A 205 11.85 1.75 -8.80
CA ASP A 205 10.66 2.29 -8.18
C ASP A 205 11.14 3.58 -7.47
N PRO A 206 10.80 4.77 -7.97
CA PRO A 206 11.24 6.01 -7.35
C PRO A 206 10.38 6.36 -6.13
N PHE A 207 10.93 7.17 -5.23
CA PHE A 207 10.09 7.82 -4.23
C PHE A 207 9.17 8.85 -4.90
N SER A 208 7.99 9.09 -4.34
CA SER A 208 7.06 10.13 -4.76
C SER A 208 6.81 11.12 -3.63
N ILE A 209 6.68 12.40 -3.97
CA ILE A 209 6.28 13.48 -3.06
C ILE A 209 4.95 14.03 -3.56
N HIS A 210 3.91 13.90 -2.75
CA HIS A 210 2.58 14.40 -3.05
C HIS A 210 2.25 15.62 -2.19
N MET A 211 1.93 16.73 -2.84
CA MET A 211 1.34 17.88 -2.16
C MET A 211 -0.07 17.53 -1.70
N ILE A 212 -0.37 17.92 -0.46
CA ILE A 212 -1.70 17.86 0.12
C ILE A 212 -2.24 19.29 0.22
N ASP A 213 -3.32 19.54 -0.50
CA ASP A 213 -4.08 20.80 -0.45
C ASP A 213 -5.57 20.49 -0.27
N LYS A 214 -6.36 21.53 0.01
CA LYS A 214 -7.79 21.50 0.30
C LYS A 214 -8.58 20.54 -0.57
N ASP A 215 -8.26 20.50 -1.86
CA ASP A 215 -9.04 19.78 -2.83
C ASP A 215 -8.27 18.69 -3.57
N SER A 216 -7.02 18.42 -3.21
CA SER A 216 -6.14 17.64 -4.08
C SER A 216 -5.01 16.91 -3.34
N PHE A 217 -4.73 15.71 -3.82
CA PHE A 217 -3.51 14.94 -3.53
C PHE A 217 -2.78 14.78 -4.86
N MET A 218 -1.72 15.56 -5.09
CA MET A 218 -1.08 15.66 -6.41
C MET A 218 0.42 15.45 -6.30
N LEU A 219 0.98 14.71 -7.26
CA LEU A 219 2.42 14.55 -7.39
C LEU A 219 3.09 15.91 -7.63
N ASP A 220 4.06 16.26 -6.79
CA ASP A 220 5.01 17.34 -7.06
C ASP A 220 6.22 16.74 -7.77
N GLU A 221 6.21 16.78 -9.10
CA GLU A 221 7.27 16.22 -9.92
C GLU A 221 8.64 16.85 -9.62
N ALA A 222 8.68 18.16 -9.35
CA ALA A 222 9.93 18.87 -9.11
C ALA A 222 10.54 18.47 -7.76
N ALA A 223 9.72 18.41 -6.70
CA ALA A 223 10.16 17.92 -5.40
C ALA A 223 10.55 16.44 -5.48
N THR A 224 9.76 15.64 -6.19
CA THR A 224 9.99 14.21 -6.40
C THR A 224 11.34 13.95 -7.09
N GLN A 225 11.59 14.62 -8.22
CA GLN A 225 12.87 14.51 -8.94
C GLN A 225 14.03 14.89 -8.03
N LYS A 226 13.95 16.07 -7.39
CA LYS A 226 15.01 16.58 -6.51
C LYS A 226 15.32 15.61 -5.37
N TYR A 227 14.30 15.04 -4.74
CA TYR A 227 14.48 14.07 -3.66
C TYR A 227 15.16 12.80 -4.15
N ASN A 228 14.76 12.25 -5.30
CA ASN A 228 15.36 11.05 -5.86
C ASN A 228 16.81 11.29 -6.32
N GLU A 229 17.13 12.43 -6.94
CA GLU A 229 18.51 12.77 -7.28
C GLU A 229 19.42 12.84 -6.04
N GLN A 230 18.87 13.25 -4.90
CA GLN A 230 19.59 13.38 -3.63
C GLN A 230 19.70 12.07 -2.84
N ASN A 231 18.69 11.21 -2.85
CA ASN A 231 18.58 10.05 -1.96
C ASN A 231 18.54 8.70 -2.69
N TYR A 232 18.37 8.70 -4.00
CA TYR A 232 18.15 7.52 -4.83
C TYR A 232 18.82 7.73 -6.20
N ILE A 233 18.20 7.22 -7.27
CA ILE A 233 18.51 7.50 -8.67
C ILE A 233 17.24 8.01 -9.35
N TRP A 234 17.35 8.96 -10.28
CA TRP A 234 16.21 9.46 -11.04
C TRP A 234 16.28 8.98 -12.49
N LEU A 235 15.34 8.11 -12.87
CA LEU A 235 15.18 7.58 -14.24
C LEU A 235 13.78 7.89 -14.82
N GLY A 236 12.99 8.72 -14.12
CA GLY A 236 11.59 9.04 -14.44
C GLY A 236 10.66 8.82 -13.24
N PRO A 237 9.42 9.32 -13.29
CA PRO A 237 8.47 9.22 -12.17
C PRO A 237 7.89 7.81 -12.01
N ASP A 238 7.88 7.01 -13.08
CA ASP A 238 7.18 5.74 -13.08
C ASP A 238 8.09 4.58 -12.67
N ALA A 239 7.55 3.65 -11.88
CA ALA A 239 8.21 2.38 -11.62
C ALA A 239 8.43 1.58 -12.92
N SER A 240 9.47 0.75 -12.96
CA SER A 240 9.79 -0.05 -14.14
C SER A 240 10.35 -1.41 -13.78
N GLU A 241 9.62 -2.45 -14.21
CA GLU A 241 10.08 -3.84 -14.18
C GLU A 241 11.17 -4.15 -15.22
N ASN A 242 11.56 -3.21 -16.08
CA ASN A 242 12.65 -3.40 -17.05
C ASN A 242 13.97 -2.78 -16.59
N LEU A 243 13.92 -1.86 -15.62
CA LEU A 243 15.09 -1.25 -15.03
C LEU A 243 15.46 -2.03 -13.78
N ARG A 244 16.72 -2.46 -13.70
CA ARG A 244 17.26 -3.23 -12.57
C ARG A 244 18.25 -2.38 -11.81
N LEU A 245 18.03 -2.27 -10.51
CA LEU A 245 18.91 -1.54 -9.63
C LEU A 245 19.53 -2.48 -8.61
N TYR A 246 20.80 -2.25 -8.32
CA TYR A 246 21.50 -2.89 -7.23
C TYR A 246 21.45 -1.98 -5.99
N PHE A 247 20.83 -2.48 -4.93
CA PHE A 247 20.71 -1.82 -3.63
C PHE A 247 21.78 -2.34 -2.68
N PHE A 248 22.61 -1.44 -2.14
CA PHE A 248 23.65 -1.81 -1.20
C PHE A 248 23.09 -1.91 0.22
N LEU A 249 23.55 -2.90 1.00
CA LEU A 249 23.14 -3.05 2.41
C LEU A 249 23.74 -1.99 3.36
N ASP A 250 24.68 -1.19 2.88
CA ASP A 250 25.33 -0.10 3.62
C ASP A 250 24.69 1.28 3.38
N ASN A 251 23.47 1.31 2.81
CA ASN A 251 22.69 2.51 2.51
C ASN A 251 23.32 3.47 1.49
N ARG A 252 24.33 3.04 0.71
CA ARG A 252 24.77 3.80 -0.47
C ARG A 252 23.66 3.86 -1.52
N LYS A 253 23.70 4.91 -2.34
CA LYS A 253 22.76 5.08 -3.45
C LYS A 253 22.75 3.86 -4.37
N PRO A 254 21.57 3.39 -4.80
CA PRO A 254 21.47 2.27 -5.72
C PRO A 254 22.14 2.55 -7.06
N LEU A 255 22.62 1.48 -7.70
CA LEU A 255 23.28 1.52 -9.00
C LEU A 255 22.37 0.94 -10.08
N LEU A 256 22.22 1.64 -11.21
CA LEU A 256 21.58 1.06 -12.38
C LEU A 256 22.46 -0.03 -13.00
N LEU A 257 21.91 -1.24 -13.07
CA LEU A 257 22.51 -2.36 -13.77
C LEU A 257 22.18 -2.26 -15.27
N LYS A 258 23.18 -2.52 -16.10
CA LYS A 258 23.08 -2.53 -17.57
C LYS A 258 23.31 -3.93 -18.10
#